data_AF-A0A182SVR4-F1
#
_entry.id   AF-A0A182SVR4-F1
#
_cell.length_a   1.000
_cell.length_b   1.000
_cell.length_c   1.000
_cell.angle_alpha   90.00
_cell.angle_beta   90.00
_cell.angle_gamma   90.00
#
_symmetry.space_group_name_H-M   'P 1'
#
loop_
_entity.id
_entity.type
_entity.pdbx_description
1 polymer ?
#
loop_
_entity_poly.entity_id
_entity_poly.type
_entity_poly.pdbx_seq_one_letter_code
_entity_poly.pdbx_strand_id
1 'polypeptide(L)'
;MDEIREAAAHSNGTVETISNGDNNQLAEKKGILDPRLQLYGYTTETIHMLLLPMIKNKKEALGSMGNDAPLACLSAFQPLPYEYFKQLFAQVTNPPIDPFREKIIMSLQCPVGPEANLLVASPSQVHRIWLDNPILSIPDAAVLKRNQHRGWKTKVLDITFPANEGPPGYIGGLRRVCAEAYAAAQNGYQLLVLSDRNASAERAPVSSLLALGAVHHHLIETRQRMKVGLIVETAEAREVHHVCVLLGYGADAICPYLVFEMAGALRDECVLDPALSDDAIYRAYATAVETGILKVMAKMGISTLQSYKGAQIFEAVGMGADVIDLCFRGTQSRIGGVTLEVLAREGLERHELVHGTNHADAKILRNPGQFHWRAGGEGHINEPGAIAALQEAAVNESKGAYATFRDTTM
;
A
#
# COMPACT_ATOMS: atom_id res chain seq x y z
N MET A 1 13.34 11.82 13.59
CA MET A 1 12.66 12.79 12.71
C MET A 1 12.77 14.22 13.18
N ASP A 2 12.72 14.47 14.49
CA ASP A 2 12.65 15.83 15.02
C ASP A 2 13.87 16.69 14.65
N GLU A 3 15.08 16.11 14.62
CA GLU A 3 16.29 16.81 14.11
C GLU A 3 16.13 17.35 12.68
N ILE A 4 15.37 16.65 11.82
CA ILE A 4 15.14 17.07 10.44
C ILE A 4 14.05 18.14 10.38
N ARG A 5 13.01 18.01 11.21
CA ARG A 5 11.98 19.05 11.37
C ARG A 5 12.60 20.36 11.86
N GLU A 6 13.48 20.27 12.85
CA GLU A 6 14.25 21.41 13.35
C GLU A 6 15.16 21.97 12.25
N ALA A 7 15.95 21.14 11.56
CA ALA A 7 16.80 21.61 10.46
C ALA A 7 16.01 22.33 9.35
N ALA A 8 14.82 21.81 9.01
CA ALA A 8 13.92 22.41 8.04
C ALA A 8 13.31 23.74 8.53
N ALA A 9 13.04 23.85 9.84
CA ALA A 9 12.56 25.10 10.44
C ALA A 9 13.66 26.18 10.47
N HIS A 10 14.92 25.81 10.69
CA HIS A 10 16.05 26.75 10.69
C HIS A 10 16.42 27.25 9.29
N SER A 11 16.24 26.43 8.24
CA SER A 11 16.42 26.89 6.85
C SER A 11 15.33 27.85 6.39
N ASN A 12 14.14 27.79 7.00
CA ASN A 12 12.97 28.59 6.65
C ASN A 12 12.74 29.72 7.67
N GLY A 13 13.78 30.47 8.07
CA GLY A 13 13.71 31.53 9.08
C GLY A 13 12.34 32.26 9.13
N THR A 14 11.69 32.18 10.30
CA THR A 14 10.25 32.40 10.58
C THR A 14 9.35 31.20 10.28
N VAL A 15 8.78 30.61 11.34
CA VAL A 15 7.59 29.76 11.24
C VAL A 15 6.44 30.67 10.80
N GLU A 16 6.41 31.03 9.52
CA GLU A 16 5.13 31.14 8.87
C GLU A 16 4.52 29.75 8.99
N THR A 17 3.45 29.64 9.76
CA THR A 17 2.40 28.66 9.48
C THR A 17 2.27 28.62 7.97
N ILE A 18 2.74 27.54 7.36
CA ILE A 18 2.56 27.29 5.93
C ILE A 18 1.06 27.10 5.78
N SER A 19 0.33 28.21 5.66
CA SER A 19 -0.94 28.25 4.97
C SER A 19 -0.65 27.74 3.57
N ASN A 20 -1.50 26.82 3.09
CA ASN A 20 -1.41 26.17 1.79
C ASN A 20 -1.18 27.20 0.66
N GLY A 21 0.08 27.51 0.38
CA GLY A 21 0.47 28.67 -0.40
C GLY A 21 1.72 28.39 -1.22
N ASP A 22 1.73 27.27 -1.92
CA ASP A 22 2.57 27.04 -3.09
C ASP A 22 1.67 26.46 -4.17
N ASN A 23 1.19 27.33 -5.07
CA ASN A 23 0.70 27.10 -6.44
C ASN A 23 0.03 25.74 -6.81
N ASN A 24 -0.63 25.08 -5.87
CA ASN A 24 -1.68 24.15 -6.19
C ASN A 24 -2.87 25.02 -6.57
N GLN A 25 -3.23 25.00 -7.86
CA GLN A 25 -4.64 25.06 -8.21
C GLN A 25 -5.38 24.29 -7.13
N LEU A 26 -6.29 24.95 -6.41
CA LEU A 26 -7.20 24.30 -5.47
C LEU A 26 -7.83 23.15 -6.25
N ALA A 27 -7.23 21.97 -6.18
CA ALA A 27 -7.87 20.74 -6.54
C ALA A 27 -9.05 20.73 -5.60
N GLU A 28 -10.24 21.06 -6.12
CA GLU A 28 -11.50 20.92 -5.42
C GLU A 28 -11.36 19.65 -4.58
N LYS A 29 -11.44 19.78 -3.25
CA LYS A 29 -11.38 18.64 -2.36
C LYS A 29 -12.65 17.83 -2.59
N LYS A 30 -12.63 17.02 -3.65
CA LYS A 30 -13.67 16.08 -4.01
C LYS A 30 -13.49 14.94 -3.03
N GLY A 31 -14.33 14.81 -2.00
CA GLY A 31 -14.13 13.78 -0.98
C GLY A 31 -14.23 12.38 -1.57
N ILE A 32 -15.43 11.80 -1.59
CA ILE A 32 -15.65 10.48 -2.19
C ILE A 32 -15.61 10.54 -3.73
N LEU A 33 -15.82 11.74 -4.29
CA LEU A 33 -15.89 11.99 -5.74
C LEU A 33 -14.52 12.23 -6.39
N ASP A 34 -13.42 12.02 -5.66
CA ASP A 34 -12.07 12.16 -6.23
C ASP A 34 -11.83 11.07 -7.29
N PRO A 35 -11.58 11.41 -8.56
CA PRO A 35 -11.26 10.41 -9.59
C PRO A 35 -10.03 9.57 -9.25
N ARG A 36 -9.10 10.10 -8.43
CA ARG A 36 -7.92 9.36 -7.97
C ARG A 36 -8.29 8.16 -7.12
N LEU A 37 -9.38 8.22 -6.34
CA LEU A 37 -9.83 7.08 -5.55
C LEU A 37 -10.15 5.89 -6.44
N GLN A 38 -10.88 6.09 -7.54
CA GLN A 38 -11.19 5.03 -8.50
C GLN A 38 -9.93 4.56 -9.25
N LEU A 39 -9.02 5.47 -9.62
CA LEU A 39 -7.77 5.13 -10.31
C LEU A 39 -6.91 4.14 -9.49
N TYR A 40 -6.81 4.36 -8.19
CA TYR A 40 -6.08 3.50 -7.25
C TYR A 40 -6.95 2.36 -6.68
N GLY A 41 -8.14 2.13 -7.24
CA GLY A 41 -9.02 1.01 -6.90
C GLY A 41 -9.67 1.10 -5.52
N TYR A 42 -9.89 2.29 -4.96
CA TYR A 42 -10.68 2.46 -3.74
C TYR A 42 -12.13 2.11 -4.05
N THR A 43 -12.74 1.36 -3.14
CA THR A 43 -14.17 1.03 -3.20
C THR A 43 -14.89 1.69 -2.03
N THR A 44 -16.20 1.83 -2.15
CA THR A 44 -17.05 2.30 -1.05
C THR A 44 -16.89 1.41 0.19
N GLU A 45 -16.75 0.09 0.00
CA GLU A 45 -16.51 -0.86 1.09
C GLU A 45 -15.18 -0.62 1.78
N THR A 46 -14.08 -0.49 1.04
CA THR A 46 -12.76 -0.21 1.62
C THR A 46 -12.78 1.08 2.45
N ILE A 47 -13.45 2.13 1.98
CA ILE A 47 -13.53 3.40 2.71
C ILE A 47 -14.36 3.25 3.98
N HIS A 48 -15.60 2.76 3.87
CA HIS A 48 -16.53 2.73 5.00
C HIS A 48 -16.23 1.63 6.01
N MET A 49 -15.79 0.45 5.55
CA MET A 49 -15.54 -0.69 6.42
C MET A 49 -14.13 -0.71 6.97
N LEU A 50 -13.11 -0.26 6.23
CA LEU A 50 -11.72 -0.37 6.68
C LEU A 50 -11.16 0.99 7.14
N LEU A 51 -11.19 2.00 6.28
CA LEU A 51 -10.51 3.28 6.54
C LEU A 51 -11.19 4.10 7.64
N LEU A 52 -12.52 4.26 7.57
CA LEU A 52 -13.26 5.04 8.57
C LEU A 52 -13.10 4.48 9.99
N PRO A 53 -13.21 3.15 10.24
CA PRO A 53 -12.94 2.60 11.56
C PRO A 53 -11.50 2.81 12.05
N MET A 54 -10.51 2.75 11.16
CA MET A 54 -9.11 3.05 11.55
C MET A 54 -8.95 4.50 12.03
N ILE A 55 -9.64 5.45 11.40
CA ILE A 55 -9.58 6.87 11.79
C ILE A 55 -10.39 7.11 13.08
N LYS A 56 -11.60 6.54 13.19
CA LYS A 56 -12.50 6.77 14.34
C LYS A 56 -12.04 6.03 15.60
N ASN A 57 -11.72 4.75 15.47
CA ASN A 57 -11.47 3.85 16.59
C ASN A 57 -9.97 3.61 16.85
N LYS A 58 -9.08 4.10 15.98
CA LYS A 58 -7.62 3.88 16.05
C LYS A 58 -7.24 2.39 16.04
N LYS A 59 -8.09 1.56 15.44
CA LYS A 59 -7.96 0.09 15.35
C LYS A 59 -8.39 -0.38 13.97
N GLU A 60 -7.80 -1.47 13.51
CA GLU A 60 -8.27 -2.15 12.30
C GLU A 60 -9.73 -2.58 12.44
N ALA A 61 -10.43 -2.69 11.31
CA ALA A 61 -11.79 -3.18 11.28
C ALA A 61 -11.85 -4.66 11.65
N LEU A 62 -12.89 -5.05 12.37
CA LEU A 62 -13.19 -6.44 12.67
C LEU A 62 -14.31 -6.91 11.74
N GLY A 63 -14.11 -8.08 11.13
CA GLY A 63 -15.11 -8.80 10.34
C GLY A 63 -15.38 -10.19 10.90
N SER A 64 -16.30 -10.91 10.29
CA SER A 64 -16.63 -12.30 10.61
C SER A 64 -16.84 -13.11 9.32
N MET A 65 -17.06 -14.42 9.48
CA MET A 65 -17.13 -15.41 8.39
C MET A 65 -15.79 -15.62 7.67
N GLY A 66 -15.74 -16.65 6.80
CA GLY A 66 -14.58 -16.90 5.94
C GLY A 66 -14.56 -15.98 4.72
N ASN A 67 -13.39 -15.82 4.10
CA ASN A 67 -13.30 -15.19 2.78
C ASN A 67 -13.78 -16.20 1.72
N ASP A 68 -14.92 -15.92 1.12
CA ASP A 68 -15.56 -16.73 0.09
C ASP A 68 -15.54 -16.07 -1.30
N ALA A 69 -14.80 -14.96 -1.44
CA ALA A 69 -14.48 -14.36 -2.74
C ALA A 69 -13.39 -15.19 -3.47
N PRO A 70 -13.31 -15.12 -4.81
CA PRO A 70 -12.29 -15.80 -5.59
C PRO A 70 -10.88 -15.33 -5.21
N LEU A 71 -9.90 -16.20 -5.47
CA LEU A 71 -8.50 -15.78 -5.44
C LEU A 71 -8.26 -14.64 -6.44
N ALA A 72 -7.32 -13.75 -6.13
CA ALA A 72 -7.04 -12.57 -6.97
C ALA A 72 -6.80 -12.94 -8.45
N CYS A 73 -6.06 -14.02 -8.72
CA CYS A 73 -5.81 -14.48 -10.09
C CYS A 73 -7.05 -15.00 -10.85
N LEU A 74 -8.18 -15.23 -10.16
CA LEU A 74 -9.47 -15.67 -10.71
C LEU A 74 -10.54 -14.58 -10.68
N SER A 75 -10.27 -13.44 -10.04
CA SER A 75 -11.21 -12.33 -9.94
C SER A 75 -11.41 -11.67 -11.31
N ALA A 76 -12.64 -11.24 -11.57
CA ALA A 76 -12.98 -10.47 -12.77
C ALA A 76 -12.85 -8.94 -12.56
N PHE A 77 -12.45 -8.49 -11.38
CA PHE A 77 -12.54 -7.07 -10.95
C PHE A 77 -11.17 -6.39 -10.75
N GLN A 78 -10.13 -6.83 -11.48
CA GLN A 78 -8.81 -6.19 -11.55
C GLN A 78 -8.18 -5.93 -10.16
N PRO A 79 -7.92 -6.98 -9.36
CA PRO A 79 -7.42 -6.82 -8.01
C PRO A 79 -6.05 -6.13 -7.99
N LEU A 80 -5.74 -5.45 -6.87
CA LEU A 80 -4.43 -4.84 -6.71
C LEU A 80 -3.34 -5.92 -6.51
N PRO A 81 -2.08 -5.65 -6.88
CA PRO A 81 -0.98 -6.60 -6.71
C PRO A 81 -0.78 -7.09 -5.27
N TYR A 82 -1.21 -6.32 -4.26
CA TYR A 82 -1.18 -6.74 -2.86
C TYR A 82 -1.97 -8.02 -2.59
N GLU A 83 -3.12 -8.21 -3.24
CA GLU A 83 -4.06 -9.31 -2.95
C GLU A 83 -3.51 -10.70 -3.30
N TYR A 84 -2.51 -10.75 -4.16
CA TYR A 84 -1.81 -11.96 -4.55
C TYR A 84 -0.86 -12.46 -3.44
N PHE A 85 -0.49 -11.62 -2.48
CA PHE A 85 0.41 -11.99 -1.38
C PHE A 85 -0.37 -12.46 -0.16
N LYS A 86 -0.11 -13.69 0.29
CA LYS A 86 -0.68 -14.24 1.51
C LYS A 86 0.37 -14.20 2.62
N GLN A 87 -0.02 -13.66 3.78
CA GLN A 87 0.86 -13.56 4.95
C GLN A 87 1.21 -14.96 5.43
N LEU A 88 2.51 -15.25 5.53
CA LEU A 88 2.96 -16.46 6.20
C LEU A 88 2.78 -16.33 7.71
N PHE A 89 2.57 -17.45 8.38
CA PHE A 89 2.49 -17.53 9.83
C PHE A 89 3.18 -18.79 10.33
N ALA A 90 3.70 -18.71 11.54
CA ALA A 90 4.41 -19.83 12.15
C ALA A 90 3.42 -20.88 12.66
N GLN A 91 3.71 -22.14 12.36
CA GLN A 91 2.99 -23.28 12.91
C GLN A 91 4.02 -24.30 13.39
N VAL A 92 3.94 -24.70 14.65
CA VAL A 92 4.78 -25.74 15.30
C VAL A 92 6.26 -25.37 15.45
N THR A 93 6.94 -24.93 14.38
CA THR A 93 8.40 -24.72 14.33
C THR A 93 8.89 -23.62 15.26
N ASN A 94 8.12 -22.55 15.38
CA ASN A 94 8.38 -21.42 16.25
C ASN A 94 7.04 -20.86 16.75
N PRO A 95 6.95 -20.41 18.01
CA PRO A 95 5.70 -19.87 18.55
C PRO A 95 5.44 -18.44 18.02
N PRO A 96 4.18 -18.08 17.73
CA PRO A 96 3.80 -16.69 17.55
C PRO A 96 3.87 -15.92 18.89
N ILE A 97 3.96 -14.60 18.81
CA ILE A 97 3.99 -13.68 19.96
C ILE A 97 2.58 -13.13 20.23
N ASP A 98 2.27 -12.73 21.46
CA ASP A 98 1.06 -11.95 21.74
C ASP A 98 1.35 -10.44 21.58
N PRO A 99 0.87 -9.78 20.50
CA PRO A 99 1.20 -8.39 20.22
C PRO A 99 0.60 -7.38 21.22
N PHE A 100 -0.32 -7.81 22.08
CA PHE A 100 -0.96 -6.98 23.09
C PHE A 100 -0.34 -7.18 24.47
N ARG A 101 -0.21 -8.44 24.91
CA ARG A 101 0.32 -8.77 26.24
C ARG A 101 1.84 -8.67 26.31
N GLU A 102 2.52 -8.97 25.20
CA GLU A 102 3.98 -8.97 25.10
C GLU A 102 4.47 -7.77 24.27
N LYS A 103 3.69 -6.67 24.20
CA LYS A 103 4.07 -5.48 23.42
C LYS A 103 5.45 -4.92 23.79
N ILE A 104 5.89 -5.06 25.03
CA ILE A 104 7.18 -4.55 25.52
C ILE A 104 8.40 -5.11 24.78
N ILE A 105 8.31 -6.34 24.25
CA ILE A 105 9.41 -6.95 23.49
C ILE A 105 9.37 -6.59 22.00
N MET A 106 8.32 -5.90 21.53
CA MET A 106 8.13 -5.55 20.13
C MET A 106 8.50 -4.10 19.85
N SER A 107 9.03 -3.83 18.65
CA SER A 107 9.37 -2.46 18.23
C SER A 107 9.15 -2.24 16.74
N LEU A 108 8.50 -1.12 16.41
CA LEU A 108 8.39 -0.60 15.05
C LEU A 108 9.44 0.46 14.71
N GLN A 109 10.37 0.73 15.64
CA GLN A 109 11.38 1.74 15.40
C GLN A 109 12.31 1.31 14.27
N CYS A 110 12.45 2.20 13.30
CA CYS A 110 13.11 1.93 12.04
C CYS A 110 14.17 3.01 11.74
N PRO A 111 15.46 2.64 11.68
CA PRO A 111 16.48 3.50 11.12
C PRO A 111 16.35 3.53 9.59
N VAL A 112 16.36 4.72 9.01
CA VAL A 112 16.21 4.98 7.58
C VAL A 112 17.44 5.71 7.04
N GLY A 113 17.87 5.33 5.83
CA GLY A 113 19.04 5.88 5.18
C GLY A 113 20.25 4.94 5.20
N PRO A 114 21.43 5.44 4.78
CA PRO A 114 22.60 4.63 4.49
C PRO A 114 23.11 3.85 5.70
N GLU A 115 23.60 2.65 5.43
CA GLU A 115 24.25 1.78 6.40
C GLU A 115 25.76 1.84 6.20
N ALA A 116 26.47 2.19 7.28
CA ALA A 116 27.93 2.17 7.31
C ALA A 116 28.45 0.73 7.47
N ASN A 117 29.77 0.56 7.29
CA ASN A 117 30.40 -0.75 7.43
C ASN A 117 30.20 -1.31 8.85
N LEU A 118 29.56 -2.49 8.94
CA LEU A 118 29.30 -3.17 10.21
C LEU A 118 30.60 -3.58 10.94
N LEU A 119 31.66 -3.90 10.19
CA LEU A 119 32.91 -4.41 10.74
C LEU A 119 33.78 -3.32 11.38
N VAL A 120 33.44 -2.04 11.18
CA VAL A 120 34.21 -0.91 11.67
C VAL A 120 33.35 -0.09 12.62
N ALA A 121 33.66 -0.13 13.91
CA ALA A 121 33.01 0.72 14.90
C ALA A 121 33.27 2.20 14.56
N SER A 122 32.21 2.93 14.20
CA SER A 122 32.32 4.31 13.74
C SER A 122 31.05 5.10 14.11
N PRO A 123 31.17 6.38 14.49
CA PRO A 123 30.00 7.26 14.67
C PRO A 123 29.12 7.35 13.42
N SER A 124 29.67 7.08 12.24
CA SER A 124 28.89 7.04 11.00
C SER A 124 27.76 5.99 11.02
N GLN A 125 27.86 4.94 11.84
CA GLN A 125 26.82 3.91 11.97
C GLN A 125 25.52 4.44 12.58
N VAL A 126 25.59 5.52 13.37
CA VAL A 126 24.40 6.17 13.96
C VAL A 126 23.88 7.33 13.10
N HIS A 127 24.47 7.57 11.92
CA HIS A 127 23.98 8.58 10.99
C HIS A 127 22.80 8.04 10.17
N ARG A 128 21.70 7.74 10.85
CA ARG A 128 20.44 7.28 10.25
C ARG A 128 19.27 8.08 10.80
N ILE A 129 18.23 8.21 10.00
CA ILE A 129 17.00 8.86 10.42
C ILE A 129 16.22 7.86 11.25
N TRP A 130 16.03 8.15 12.53
CA TRP A 130 15.21 7.32 13.39
C TRP A 130 13.73 7.69 13.22
N LEU A 131 12.93 6.71 12.78
CA LEU A 131 11.48 6.77 12.72
C LEU A 131 10.90 5.89 13.82
N ASP A 132 9.95 6.40 14.60
CA ASP A 132 9.24 5.58 15.58
C ASP A 132 8.15 4.71 14.95
N ASN A 133 7.59 5.17 13.82
CA ASN A 133 6.58 4.47 13.05
C ASN A 133 6.97 4.55 11.56
N PRO A 134 6.83 3.47 10.77
CA PRO A 134 7.09 3.49 9.33
C PRO A 134 6.11 4.37 8.54
N ILE A 135 4.95 4.74 9.10
CA ILE A 135 3.97 5.60 8.45
C ILE A 135 4.36 7.07 8.62
N LEU A 136 4.47 7.77 7.49
CA LEU A 136 4.80 9.19 7.42
C LEU A 136 3.54 10.03 7.17
N SER A 137 3.48 11.18 7.83
CA SER A 137 2.51 12.23 7.49
C SER A 137 2.89 12.93 6.18
N ILE A 138 1.93 13.61 5.54
CA ILE A 138 2.20 14.41 4.32
C ILE A 138 3.27 15.49 4.59
N PRO A 139 3.19 16.27 5.69
CA PRO A 139 4.24 17.23 6.02
C PRO A 139 5.61 16.57 6.22
N ASP A 140 5.68 15.43 6.92
CA ASP A 140 6.94 14.72 7.14
C ASP A 140 7.57 14.22 5.84
N ALA A 141 6.75 13.69 4.93
CA ALA A 141 7.20 13.30 3.60
C ALA A 141 7.73 14.51 2.81
N ALA A 142 7.07 15.67 2.88
CA ALA A 142 7.53 16.90 2.24
C ALA A 142 8.85 17.44 2.83
N VAL A 143 9.05 17.27 4.14
CA VAL A 143 10.31 17.58 4.82
C VAL A 143 11.42 16.64 4.35
N LEU A 144 11.16 15.33 4.26
CA LEU A 144 12.15 14.35 3.80
C LEU A 144 12.57 14.58 2.33
N LYS A 145 11.65 15.01 1.48
CA LYS A 145 11.96 15.39 0.08
C LYS A 145 12.92 16.57 -0.03
N ARG A 146 12.82 17.54 0.89
CA ARG A 146 13.67 18.75 0.95
C ARG A 146 14.81 18.62 1.95
N ASN A 147 15.07 17.42 2.44
CA ASN A 147 16.05 17.18 3.49
C ASN A 147 17.46 17.62 3.04
N GLN A 148 18.09 18.47 3.84
CA GLN A 148 19.50 18.87 3.71
C GLN A 148 20.31 18.53 4.96
N HIS A 149 19.70 17.86 5.94
CA HIS A 149 20.34 17.48 7.19
C HIS A 149 21.58 16.62 6.89
N ARG A 150 22.73 17.01 7.44
CA ARG A 150 24.04 16.36 7.20
C ARG A 150 24.47 16.32 5.72
N GLY A 151 23.99 17.26 4.91
CA GLY A 151 24.28 17.32 3.47
C GLY A 151 23.62 16.20 2.66
N TRP A 152 22.62 15.53 3.23
CA TRP A 152 21.89 14.47 2.55
C TRP A 152 21.12 15.03 1.36
N LYS A 153 20.98 14.19 0.34
CA LYS A 153 20.19 14.49 -0.84
C LYS A 153 19.09 13.46 -1.00
N THR A 154 17.89 13.94 -1.27
CA THR A 154 16.74 13.12 -1.59
C THR A 154 16.42 13.24 -3.08
N LYS A 155 16.22 12.11 -3.76
CA LYS A 155 15.74 12.07 -5.14
C LYS A 155 14.30 11.55 -5.14
N VAL A 156 13.39 12.32 -5.74
CA VAL A 156 12.04 11.84 -6.04
C VAL A 156 12.09 11.12 -7.39
N LEU A 157 11.62 9.89 -7.40
CA LEU A 157 11.49 9.02 -8.57
C LEU A 157 10.01 8.93 -8.93
N ASP A 158 9.68 9.38 -10.13
CA ASP A 158 8.31 9.36 -10.64
C ASP A 158 7.96 7.95 -11.14
N ILE A 159 7.05 7.28 -10.42
CA ILE A 159 6.57 5.93 -10.76
C ILE A 159 5.34 5.94 -11.68
N THR A 160 5.18 7.00 -12.49
CA THR A 160 4.17 7.08 -13.56
C THR A 160 4.77 6.91 -14.95
N PHE A 161 3.96 6.57 -15.93
CA PHE A 161 4.37 6.41 -17.34
C PHE A 161 3.28 6.94 -18.28
N PRO A 162 3.62 7.32 -19.53
CA PRO A 162 2.63 7.77 -20.50
C PRO A 162 1.59 6.69 -20.80
N ALA A 163 0.30 6.99 -20.60
CA ALA A 163 -0.78 6.01 -20.74
C ALA A 163 -0.93 5.48 -22.19
N ASN A 164 -0.54 6.27 -23.18
CA ASN A 164 -0.56 5.91 -24.60
C ASN A 164 0.45 4.82 -25.00
N GLU A 165 1.46 4.55 -24.17
CA GLU A 165 2.45 3.49 -24.43
C GLU A 165 1.92 2.09 -24.10
N GLY A 166 0.75 1.99 -23.47
CA GLY A 166 0.10 0.72 -23.17
C GLY A 166 0.91 -0.18 -22.23
N PRO A 167 0.66 -1.51 -22.24
CA PRO A 167 1.39 -2.46 -21.39
C PRO A 167 2.93 -2.44 -21.55
N PRO A 168 3.50 -2.25 -22.76
CA PRO A 168 4.95 -2.08 -22.91
C PRO A 168 5.50 -0.88 -22.15
N GLY A 169 4.76 0.24 -22.13
CA GLY A 169 5.12 1.44 -21.37
C GLY A 169 5.18 1.21 -19.86
N TYR A 170 4.31 0.34 -19.33
CA TYR A 170 4.33 -0.04 -17.91
C TYR A 170 5.65 -0.74 -17.53
N ILE A 171 6.07 -1.72 -18.34
CA ILE A 171 7.31 -2.47 -18.14
C ILE A 171 8.53 -1.56 -18.36
N GLY A 172 8.46 -0.69 -19.37
CA GLY A 172 9.45 0.36 -19.62
C GLY A 172 9.59 1.33 -18.44
N GLY A 173 8.46 1.72 -17.84
CA GLY A 173 8.37 2.55 -16.65
C GLY A 173 9.07 1.93 -15.44
N LEU A 174 8.81 0.64 -15.16
CA LEU A 174 9.52 -0.11 -14.10
C LEU A 174 11.04 -0.08 -14.31
N ARG A 175 11.50 -0.43 -15.53
CA ARG A 175 12.93 -0.46 -15.84
C ARG A 175 13.58 0.93 -15.77
N ARG A 176 12.86 1.97 -16.21
CA ARG A 176 13.28 3.37 -16.10
C ARG A 176 13.50 3.75 -14.64
N VAL A 177 12.54 3.47 -13.76
CA VAL A 177 12.63 3.78 -12.33
C VAL A 177 13.80 3.03 -11.69
N CYS A 178 14.03 1.76 -12.04
CA CYS A 178 15.21 1.00 -11.58
C CYS A 178 16.54 1.68 -12.00
N ALA A 179 16.66 2.10 -13.26
CA ALA A 179 17.84 2.77 -13.77
C ALA A 179 18.07 4.14 -13.12
N GLU A 180 17.01 4.92 -12.94
CA GLU A 180 17.06 6.22 -12.24
C GLU A 180 17.46 6.04 -10.77
N ALA A 181 16.94 5.02 -10.09
CA ALA A 181 17.32 4.68 -8.71
C ALA A 181 18.80 4.30 -8.60
N TYR A 182 19.30 3.47 -9.52
CA TYR A 182 20.72 3.10 -9.59
C TYR A 182 21.61 4.33 -9.83
N ALA A 183 21.26 5.18 -10.79
CA ALA A 183 22.00 6.41 -11.08
C ALA A 183 22.00 7.37 -9.87
N ALA A 184 20.87 7.53 -9.19
CA ALA A 184 20.77 8.34 -7.97
C ALA A 184 21.67 7.78 -6.84
N ALA A 185 21.66 6.47 -6.63
CA ALA A 185 22.53 5.85 -5.63
C ALA A 185 24.03 6.05 -5.95
N GLN A 186 24.42 5.94 -7.22
CA GLN A 186 25.80 6.20 -7.66
C GLN A 186 26.21 7.66 -7.52
N ASN A 187 25.27 8.59 -7.71
CA ASN A 187 25.48 10.03 -7.53
C ASN A 187 25.47 10.46 -6.04
N GLY A 188 25.41 9.51 -5.11
CA GLY A 188 25.52 9.77 -3.67
C GLY A 188 24.25 10.38 -3.05
N TYR A 189 23.06 10.08 -3.59
CA TYR A 189 21.80 10.37 -2.92
C TYR A 189 21.57 9.35 -1.79
N GLN A 190 21.14 9.81 -0.62
CA GLN A 190 20.91 8.96 0.56
C GLN A 190 19.47 8.49 0.68
N LEU A 191 18.52 9.22 0.08
CA LEU A 191 17.10 8.90 0.15
C LEU A 191 16.51 8.91 -1.26
N LEU A 192 15.73 7.88 -1.57
CA LEU A 192 14.95 7.77 -2.79
C LEU A 192 13.48 7.72 -2.40
N VAL A 193 12.66 8.60 -2.98
CA VAL A 193 11.22 8.65 -2.76
C VAL A 193 10.53 8.18 -4.03
N LEU A 194 9.92 7.00 -4.02
CA LEU A 194 9.04 6.52 -5.09
C LEU A 194 7.69 7.21 -4.95
N SER A 195 7.26 7.97 -5.95
CA SER A 195 6.05 8.80 -5.87
C SER A 195 5.15 8.63 -7.10
N ASP A 196 3.87 8.32 -6.86
CA ASP A 196 2.81 8.22 -7.88
C ASP A 196 1.98 9.51 -8.00
N ARG A 197 2.42 10.62 -7.39
CA ARG A 197 1.71 11.92 -7.39
C ARG A 197 1.50 12.53 -8.78
N ASN A 198 2.33 12.19 -9.76
CA ASN A 198 2.24 12.72 -11.12
C ASN A 198 1.19 12.01 -11.99
N ALA A 199 0.37 11.13 -11.40
CA ALA A 199 -0.70 10.44 -12.12
C ALA A 199 -1.73 11.46 -12.63
N SER A 200 -2.06 11.35 -13.92
CA SER A 200 -2.93 12.29 -14.61
C SER A 200 -3.66 11.59 -15.77
N ALA A 201 -4.51 12.33 -16.50
CA ALA A 201 -5.18 11.79 -17.69
C ALA A 201 -4.19 11.29 -18.77
N GLU A 202 -2.97 11.85 -18.82
CA GLU A 202 -1.93 11.44 -19.78
C GLU A 202 -0.95 10.42 -19.19
N ARG A 203 -0.88 10.33 -17.85
CA ARG A 203 0.13 9.52 -17.14
C ARG A 203 -0.53 8.51 -16.21
N ALA A 204 -0.39 7.23 -16.52
CA ALA A 204 -0.86 6.14 -15.68
C ALA A 204 0.17 5.82 -14.59
N PRO A 205 -0.26 5.53 -13.35
CA PRO A 205 0.63 5.08 -12.30
C PRO A 205 1.04 3.60 -12.48
N VAL A 206 2.31 3.31 -12.24
CA VAL A 206 2.76 1.93 -11.97
C VAL A 206 2.37 1.59 -10.53
N SER A 207 2.08 0.31 -10.25
CA SER A 207 1.81 -0.11 -8.87
C SER A 207 3.03 0.19 -8.00
N SER A 208 2.80 0.86 -6.87
CA SER A 208 3.86 1.27 -5.96
C SER A 208 4.58 0.06 -5.36
N LEU A 209 3.87 -1.07 -5.20
CA LEU A 209 4.49 -2.33 -4.80
C LEU A 209 5.44 -2.90 -5.85
N LEU A 210 5.02 -2.96 -7.12
CA LEU A 210 5.87 -3.48 -8.20
C LEU A 210 7.10 -2.59 -8.41
N ALA A 211 6.90 -1.27 -8.39
CA ALA A 211 8.00 -0.31 -8.51
C ALA A 211 8.99 -0.42 -7.35
N LEU A 212 8.49 -0.52 -6.11
CA LEU A 212 9.33 -0.73 -4.93
C LEU A 212 10.11 -2.03 -5.02
N GLY A 213 9.44 -3.15 -5.30
CA GLY A 213 10.08 -4.46 -5.37
C GLY A 213 11.17 -4.51 -6.45
N ALA A 214 10.88 -4.01 -7.65
CA ALA A 214 11.85 -3.94 -8.74
C ALA A 214 13.06 -3.08 -8.38
N VAL A 215 12.85 -1.90 -7.77
CA VAL A 215 13.95 -1.03 -7.32
C VAL A 215 14.75 -1.68 -6.19
N HIS A 216 14.07 -2.29 -5.22
CA HIS A 216 14.70 -2.95 -4.09
C HIS A 216 15.67 -4.04 -4.54
N HIS A 217 15.19 -4.98 -5.37
CA HIS A 217 16.01 -6.07 -5.88
C HIS A 217 17.10 -5.60 -6.83
N HIS A 218 16.82 -4.64 -7.72
CA HIS A 218 17.83 -4.09 -8.62
C HIS A 218 18.97 -3.40 -7.85
N LEU A 219 18.66 -2.67 -6.78
CA LEU A 219 19.67 -2.06 -5.90
C LEU A 219 20.44 -3.10 -5.09
N ILE A 220 19.86 -4.25 -4.76
CA ILE A 220 20.58 -5.37 -4.13
C ILE A 220 21.59 -5.97 -5.11
N GLU A 221 21.15 -6.31 -6.33
CA GLU A 221 22.00 -6.89 -7.37
C GLU A 221 23.18 -5.99 -7.73
N THR A 222 22.94 -4.68 -7.77
CA THR A 222 23.96 -3.67 -8.05
C THR A 222 24.76 -3.22 -6.83
N ARG A 223 24.51 -3.81 -5.64
CA ARG A 223 25.19 -3.52 -4.35
C ARG A 223 25.04 -2.07 -3.88
N GLN A 224 23.92 -1.43 -4.21
CA GLN A 224 23.61 -0.05 -3.86
C GLN A 224 22.54 0.06 -2.75
N ARG A 225 21.79 -1.01 -2.43
CA ARG A 225 20.66 -0.97 -1.48
C ARG A 225 21.03 -0.43 -0.10
N MET A 226 22.22 -0.73 0.40
CA MET A 226 22.72 -0.27 1.71
C MET A 226 23.05 1.21 1.73
N LYS A 227 23.22 1.87 0.58
CA LYS A 227 23.61 3.29 0.50
C LYS A 227 22.41 4.24 0.52
N VAL A 228 21.19 3.71 0.36
CA VAL A 228 19.99 4.51 0.17
C VAL A 228 18.87 4.05 1.10
N GLY A 229 18.04 4.98 1.56
CA GLY A 229 16.72 4.71 2.12
C GLY A 229 15.66 4.79 1.03
N LEU A 230 14.70 3.86 1.03
CA LEU A 230 13.57 3.80 0.11
C LEU A 230 12.30 4.23 0.83
N ILE A 231 11.72 5.35 0.41
CA ILE A 231 10.46 5.88 0.92
C ILE A 231 9.41 5.73 -0.18
N VAL A 232 8.23 5.23 0.16
CA VAL A 232 7.11 5.10 -0.78
C VAL A 232 6.08 6.15 -0.45
N GLU A 233 5.88 7.11 -1.34
CA GLU A 233 4.75 8.02 -1.31
C GLU A 233 3.72 7.53 -2.32
N THR A 234 2.59 7.00 -1.84
CA THR A 234 1.63 6.34 -2.72
C THR A 234 0.19 6.66 -2.36
N ALA A 235 -0.64 6.69 -3.39
CA ALA A 235 -2.09 6.67 -3.26
C ALA A 235 -2.67 5.25 -3.20
N GLU A 236 -1.91 4.21 -3.56
CA GLU A 236 -2.41 2.82 -3.66
C GLU A 236 -2.51 2.13 -2.28
N ALA A 237 -1.57 2.40 -1.37
CA ALA A 237 -1.51 1.78 -0.05
C ALA A 237 -2.52 2.42 0.92
N ARG A 238 -3.36 1.57 1.52
CA ARG A 238 -4.45 2.04 2.40
C ARG A 238 -4.77 1.08 3.54
N GLU A 239 -4.54 -0.21 3.35
CA GLU A 239 -4.80 -1.25 4.35
C GLU A 239 -3.54 -1.67 5.09
N VAL A 240 -3.70 -2.25 6.27
CA VAL A 240 -2.60 -2.83 7.06
C VAL A 240 -1.81 -3.84 6.22
N HIS A 241 -2.52 -4.67 5.43
CA HIS A 241 -1.88 -5.65 4.55
C HIS A 241 -0.98 -4.98 3.51
N HIS A 242 -1.44 -3.93 2.81
CA HIS A 242 -0.64 -3.21 1.81
C HIS A 242 0.66 -2.67 2.42
N VAL A 243 0.55 -2.07 3.60
CA VAL A 243 1.71 -1.55 4.35
C VAL A 243 2.68 -2.67 4.72
N CYS A 244 2.18 -3.80 5.24
CA CYS A 244 3.00 -4.95 5.60
C CYS A 244 3.75 -5.54 4.39
N VAL A 245 3.11 -5.58 3.23
CA VAL A 245 3.70 -6.06 1.98
C VAL A 245 4.79 -5.09 1.51
N LEU A 246 4.53 -3.78 1.48
CA LEU A 246 5.56 -2.78 1.13
C LEU A 246 6.78 -2.86 2.05
N LEU A 247 6.58 -2.98 3.36
CA LEU A 247 7.68 -3.16 4.33
C LEU A 247 8.44 -4.47 4.08
N GLY A 248 7.71 -5.57 3.85
CA GLY A 248 8.30 -6.89 3.56
C GLY A 248 9.13 -6.93 2.27
N TYR A 249 8.84 -6.06 1.30
CA TYR A 249 9.58 -5.91 0.06
C TYR A 249 10.53 -4.70 0.02
N GLY A 250 10.84 -4.13 1.19
CA GLY A 250 12.01 -3.27 1.37
C GLY A 250 11.75 -1.77 1.45
N ALA A 251 10.50 -1.33 1.64
CA ALA A 251 10.21 0.05 2.02
C ALA A 251 10.78 0.35 3.42
N ASP A 252 11.42 1.50 3.55
CA ASP A 252 11.91 2.01 4.83
C ASP A 252 10.86 2.89 5.53
N ALA A 253 10.04 3.59 4.76
CA ALA A 253 8.93 4.39 5.25
C ALA A 253 7.85 4.56 4.17
N ILE A 254 6.59 4.77 4.56
CA ILE A 254 5.45 4.82 3.66
C ILE A 254 4.58 6.04 3.99
N CYS A 255 4.27 6.86 2.99
CA CYS A 255 3.34 7.98 3.07
C CYS A 255 2.10 7.67 2.22
N PRO A 256 1.02 7.11 2.81
CA PRO A 256 -0.24 6.85 2.11
C PRO A 256 -1.04 8.15 1.97
N TYR A 257 -0.59 9.06 1.10
CA TYR A 257 -1.10 10.43 1.09
C TYR A 257 -2.58 10.53 0.73
N LEU A 258 -3.08 9.66 -0.16
CA LEU A 258 -4.48 9.72 -0.59
C LEU A 258 -5.44 9.36 0.55
N VAL A 259 -5.02 8.50 1.49
CA VAL A 259 -5.80 8.21 2.71
C VAL A 259 -6.01 9.48 3.52
N PHE A 260 -4.96 10.28 3.70
CA PHE A 260 -5.03 11.52 4.48
C PHE A 260 -5.79 12.63 3.75
N GLU A 261 -5.56 12.80 2.44
CA GLU A 261 -6.29 13.76 1.61
C GLU A 261 -7.79 13.44 1.58
N MET A 262 -8.15 12.16 1.41
CA MET A 262 -9.53 11.68 1.45
C MET A 262 -10.16 11.89 2.84
N ALA A 263 -9.46 11.54 3.91
CA ALA A 263 -9.96 11.74 5.27
C ALA A 263 -10.19 13.22 5.59
N GLY A 264 -9.29 14.10 5.14
CA GLY A 264 -9.46 15.55 5.27
C GLY A 264 -10.70 16.05 4.52
N ALA A 265 -10.95 15.55 3.31
CA ALA A 265 -12.15 15.90 2.56
C ALA A 265 -13.45 15.35 3.20
N LEU A 266 -13.44 14.11 3.71
CA LEU A 266 -14.57 13.52 4.45
C LEU A 266 -14.89 14.26 5.75
N ARG A 267 -13.89 14.86 6.40
CA ARG A 267 -14.10 15.77 7.52
C ARG A 267 -14.78 17.05 7.07
N ASP A 268 -14.29 17.66 6.00
CA ASP A 268 -14.85 18.90 5.46
C ASP A 268 -16.31 18.71 4.97
N GLU A 269 -16.67 17.48 4.57
CA GLU A 269 -18.04 17.03 4.23
C GLU A 269 -18.89 16.59 5.45
N CYS A 270 -18.38 16.75 6.68
CA CYS A 270 -19.04 16.35 7.94
C CYS A 270 -19.35 14.86 8.11
N VAL A 271 -18.70 13.97 7.34
CA VAL A 271 -18.76 12.50 7.53
C VAL A 271 -17.89 12.05 8.70
N LEU A 272 -16.75 12.71 8.87
CA LEU A 272 -15.89 12.64 10.05
C LEU A 272 -16.17 13.85 10.96
N ASP A 273 -15.80 13.73 12.23
CA ASP A 273 -15.95 14.81 13.20
C ASP A 273 -15.14 16.05 12.74
N PRO A 274 -15.80 17.20 12.47
CA PRO A 274 -15.14 18.42 12.02
C PRO A 274 -14.08 18.94 12.99
N ALA A 275 -14.11 18.54 14.26
CA ALA A 275 -13.11 18.91 15.26
C ALA A 275 -11.76 18.19 15.07
N LEU A 276 -11.69 17.14 14.24
CA LEU A 276 -10.44 16.42 14.00
C LEU A 276 -9.46 17.25 13.19
N SER A 277 -8.28 17.54 13.75
CA SER A 277 -7.18 18.14 12.99
C SER A 277 -6.52 17.12 12.03
N ASP A 278 -5.79 17.61 11.03
CA ASP A 278 -5.04 16.74 10.10
C ASP A 278 -4.02 15.86 10.84
N ASP A 279 -3.39 16.40 11.89
CA ASP A 279 -2.48 15.67 12.77
C ASP A 279 -3.22 14.59 13.60
N ALA A 280 -4.45 14.86 14.06
CA ALA A 280 -5.27 13.86 14.75
C ALA A 280 -5.66 12.70 13.82
N ILE A 281 -6.03 13.00 12.57
CA ILE A 281 -6.32 12.00 11.53
C ILE A 281 -5.08 11.14 11.25
N TYR A 282 -3.92 11.78 11.03
CA TYR A 282 -2.65 11.09 10.84
C TYR A 282 -2.33 10.15 12.01
N ARG A 283 -2.36 10.65 13.25
CA ARG A 283 -2.04 9.86 14.44
C ARG A 283 -3.01 8.69 14.63
N ALA A 284 -4.30 8.89 14.35
CA ALA A 284 -5.30 7.85 14.46
C ALA A 284 -5.03 6.70 13.47
N TYR A 285 -4.81 7.03 12.20
CA TYR A 285 -4.46 6.05 11.17
C TYR A 285 -3.12 5.35 11.46
N ALA A 286 -2.08 6.12 11.81
CA ALA A 286 -0.76 5.57 12.14
C ALA A 286 -0.80 4.60 13.34
N THR A 287 -1.62 4.90 14.36
CA THR A 287 -1.84 4.02 15.53
C THR A 287 -2.56 2.73 15.15
N ALA A 288 -3.59 2.83 14.29
CA ALA A 288 -4.33 1.67 13.80
C ALA A 288 -3.42 0.74 12.99
N VAL A 289 -2.62 1.31 12.09
CA VAL A 289 -1.66 0.58 11.27
C VAL A 289 -0.52 0.01 12.10
N GLU A 290 0.00 0.74 13.10
CA GLU A 290 1.00 0.22 14.05
C GLU A 290 0.51 -1.07 14.72
N THR A 291 -0.72 -1.04 15.24
CA THR A 291 -1.31 -2.21 15.91
C THR A 291 -1.46 -3.38 14.94
N GLY A 292 -1.87 -3.09 13.69
CA GLY A 292 -1.98 -4.07 12.62
C GLY A 292 -0.63 -4.68 12.22
N ILE A 293 0.42 -3.88 12.06
CA ILE A 293 1.77 -4.37 11.74
C ILE A 293 2.29 -5.28 12.85
N LEU A 294 2.16 -4.86 14.12
CA LEU A 294 2.55 -5.67 15.27
C LEU A 294 1.83 -7.03 15.24
N LYS A 295 0.52 -7.03 14.97
CA LYS A 295 -0.26 -8.28 14.82
C LYS A 295 0.27 -9.18 13.71
N VAL A 296 0.62 -8.62 12.55
CA VAL A 296 1.16 -9.39 11.42
C VAL A 296 2.54 -9.96 11.74
N MET A 297 3.45 -9.16 12.30
CA MET A 297 4.78 -9.61 12.71
C MET A 297 4.70 -10.73 13.76
N ALA A 298 3.79 -10.58 14.72
CA ALA A 298 3.59 -11.52 15.80
C ALA A 298 3.14 -12.91 15.32
N LYS A 299 2.43 -13.01 14.18
CA LYS A 299 2.04 -14.30 13.56
C LYS A 299 3.24 -15.19 13.22
N MET A 300 4.39 -14.58 12.92
CA MET A 300 5.64 -15.30 12.63
C MET A 300 6.59 -15.31 13.83
N GLY A 301 6.21 -14.69 14.95
CA GLY A 301 7.09 -14.52 16.12
C GLY A 301 8.21 -13.51 15.90
N ILE A 302 8.02 -12.51 15.03
CA ILE A 302 9.01 -11.46 14.78
C ILE A 302 8.74 -10.28 15.71
N SER A 303 9.76 -9.86 16.47
CA SER A 303 9.61 -8.77 17.44
C SER A 303 9.99 -7.38 16.90
N THR A 304 10.91 -7.29 15.94
CA THR A 304 11.44 -6.00 15.47
C THR A 304 11.13 -5.76 13.99
N LEU A 305 10.69 -4.53 13.67
CA LEU A 305 10.39 -4.17 12.28
C LEU A 305 11.64 -4.22 11.40
N GLN A 306 12.82 -3.94 11.96
CA GLN A 306 14.09 -4.03 11.25
C GLN A 306 14.34 -5.41 10.65
N SER A 307 13.99 -6.48 11.37
CA SER A 307 14.11 -7.86 10.89
C SER A 307 12.97 -8.27 9.95
N TYR A 308 11.81 -7.64 10.06
CA TYR A 308 10.68 -7.89 9.17
C TYR A 308 10.88 -7.29 7.77
N LYS A 309 11.57 -6.15 7.70
CA LYS A 309 11.82 -5.43 6.44
C LYS A 309 12.69 -6.25 5.49
N GLY A 310 12.23 -6.37 4.24
CA GLY A 310 12.94 -7.16 3.22
C GLY A 310 12.95 -8.67 3.46
N ALA A 311 12.30 -9.17 4.52
CA ALA A 311 12.29 -10.60 4.85
C ALA A 311 11.33 -11.43 3.99
N GLN A 312 10.46 -10.78 3.21
CA GLN A 312 9.52 -11.45 2.30
C GLN A 312 8.67 -12.54 3.00
N ILE A 313 8.04 -12.20 4.13
CA ILE A 313 7.20 -13.13 4.92
C ILE A 313 5.81 -13.33 4.26
N PHE A 314 5.83 -13.64 2.98
CA PHE A 314 4.66 -13.77 2.12
C PHE A 314 4.83 -14.93 1.15
N GLU A 315 3.71 -15.55 0.77
CA GLU A 315 3.62 -16.46 -0.37
C GLU A 315 2.77 -15.80 -1.45
N ALA A 316 3.26 -15.78 -2.70
CA ALA A 316 2.51 -15.23 -3.83
C ALA A 316 1.68 -16.33 -4.48
N VAL A 317 0.37 -16.12 -4.59
CA VAL A 317 -0.56 -17.08 -5.19
C VAL A 317 -1.07 -16.55 -6.51
N GLY A 318 -0.75 -17.24 -7.61
CA GLY A 318 -1.22 -16.88 -8.95
C GLY A 318 -0.40 -15.78 -9.63
N MET A 319 0.84 -15.52 -9.21
CA MET A 319 1.77 -14.60 -9.89
C MET A 319 2.70 -15.37 -10.84
N GLY A 320 2.91 -14.83 -12.04
CA GLY A 320 3.86 -15.36 -13.01
C GLY A 320 5.32 -15.21 -12.57
N ALA A 321 6.18 -16.09 -13.09
CA ALA A 321 7.62 -16.06 -12.80
C ALA A 321 8.28 -14.75 -13.25
N ASP A 322 7.79 -14.13 -14.33
CA ASP A 322 8.25 -12.84 -14.83
C ASP A 322 8.08 -11.71 -13.81
N VAL A 323 6.96 -11.71 -13.07
CA VAL A 323 6.69 -10.75 -11.99
C VAL A 323 7.60 -11.03 -10.79
N ILE A 324 7.71 -12.30 -10.39
CA ILE A 324 8.53 -12.70 -9.24
C ILE A 324 10.02 -12.40 -9.48
N ASP A 325 10.55 -12.77 -10.64
CA ASP A 325 11.98 -12.63 -10.95
C ASP A 325 12.42 -11.17 -11.04
N LEU A 326 11.54 -10.28 -11.51
CA LEU A 326 11.80 -8.85 -11.63
C LEU A 326 11.57 -8.11 -10.32
N CYS A 327 10.44 -8.34 -9.65
CA CYS A 327 9.97 -7.49 -8.56
C CYS A 327 10.09 -8.11 -7.16
N PHE A 328 10.09 -9.45 -7.05
CA PHE A 328 9.92 -10.13 -5.75
C PHE A 328 10.82 -11.37 -5.64
N ARG A 329 12.07 -11.27 -6.10
CA ARG A 329 12.96 -12.43 -6.21
C ARG A 329 13.14 -13.08 -4.85
N GLY A 330 12.91 -14.39 -4.79
CA GLY A 330 12.99 -15.18 -3.55
C GLY A 330 11.62 -15.59 -2.99
N THR A 331 10.56 -14.89 -3.37
CA THR A 331 9.20 -15.23 -2.95
C THR A 331 8.72 -16.52 -3.61
N GLN A 332 8.12 -17.41 -2.81
CA GLN A 332 7.50 -18.62 -3.35
C GLN A 332 6.23 -18.26 -4.12
N SER A 333 6.14 -18.71 -5.37
CA SER A 333 4.89 -18.73 -6.14
C SER A 333 4.72 -20.09 -6.81
N ARG A 334 4.06 -21.01 -6.10
CA ARG A 334 3.92 -22.41 -6.52
C ARG A 334 2.97 -22.58 -7.69
N ILE A 335 1.92 -21.76 -7.69
CA ILE A 335 0.94 -21.67 -8.76
C ILE A 335 1.26 -20.38 -9.51
N GLY A 336 1.91 -20.52 -10.65
CA GLY A 336 2.11 -19.41 -11.59
C GLY A 336 0.77 -18.84 -12.07
N GLY A 337 0.79 -17.66 -12.68
CA GLY A 337 -0.44 -17.08 -13.19
C GLY A 337 -0.20 -15.78 -13.94
N VAL A 338 -0.64 -14.67 -13.35
CA VAL A 338 -0.69 -13.37 -14.01
C VAL A 338 0.71 -12.86 -14.34
N THR A 339 0.90 -12.42 -15.58
CA THR A 339 2.16 -11.83 -16.05
C THR A 339 2.19 -10.32 -15.78
N LEU A 340 3.36 -9.71 -15.94
CA LEU A 340 3.51 -8.24 -15.89
C LEU A 340 2.60 -7.55 -16.90
N GLU A 341 2.36 -8.17 -18.06
CA GLU A 341 1.45 -7.64 -19.08
C GLU A 341 -0.01 -7.61 -18.60
N VAL A 342 -0.46 -8.65 -17.89
CA VAL A 342 -1.82 -8.69 -17.31
C VAL A 342 -1.96 -7.62 -16.24
N LEU A 343 -1.00 -7.52 -15.31
CA LEU A 343 -1.02 -6.49 -14.26
C LEU A 343 -0.97 -5.06 -14.84
N ALA A 344 -0.21 -4.86 -15.92
CA ALA A 344 -0.16 -3.60 -16.64
C ALA A 344 -1.51 -3.28 -17.30
N ARG A 345 -2.15 -4.27 -17.92
CA ARG A 345 -3.48 -4.11 -18.52
C ARG A 345 -4.53 -3.77 -17.46
N GLU A 346 -4.57 -4.47 -16.34
CA GLU A 346 -5.50 -4.16 -15.23
C GLU A 346 -5.29 -2.73 -14.69
N GLY A 347 -4.05 -2.27 -14.59
CA GLY A 347 -3.74 -0.88 -14.22
C GLY A 347 -4.22 0.15 -15.24
N LEU A 348 -4.05 -0.14 -16.53
CA LEU A 348 -4.52 0.72 -17.62
C LEU A 348 -6.04 0.72 -17.76
N GLU A 349 -6.70 -0.42 -17.52
CA GLU A 349 -8.16 -0.50 -17.50
C GLU A 349 -8.72 0.37 -16.37
N ARG A 350 -8.11 0.37 -15.17
CA ARG A 350 -8.48 1.31 -14.09
C ARG A 350 -8.28 2.77 -14.48
N HIS A 351 -7.21 3.08 -15.21
CA HIS A 351 -6.95 4.43 -15.72
C HIS A 351 -7.98 4.85 -16.77
N GLU A 352 -8.32 3.97 -17.70
CA GLU A 352 -9.34 4.19 -18.74
C GLU A 352 -10.74 4.34 -18.14
N LEU A 353 -11.07 3.61 -17.07
CA LEU A 353 -12.35 3.79 -16.35
C LEU A 353 -12.52 5.20 -15.77
N VAL A 354 -11.42 5.91 -15.49
CA VAL A 354 -11.43 7.24 -14.87
C VAL A 354 -11.26 8.36 -15.90
N HIS A 355 -10.40 8.16 -16.90
CA HIS A 355 -9.98 9.18 -17.86
C HIS A 355 -10.41 8.88 -19.32
N GLY A 356 -11.02 7.72 -19.57
CA GLY A 356 -11.49 7.31 -20.90
C GLY A 356 -12.79 8.00 -21.32
N THR A 357 -13.10 8.02 -22.61
CA THR A 357 -14.15 8.87 -23.21
C THR A 357 -15.56 8.73 -22.62
N ASN A 358 -15.89 7.63 -21.94
CA ASN A 358 -17.20 7.40 -21.28
C ASN A 358 -17.21 7.88 -19.81
N HIS A 359 -17.05 9.18 -19.60
CA HIS A 359 -16.89 9.80 -18.27
C HIS A 359 -18.18 9.92 -17.41
N ALA A 360 -19.34 9.48 -17.89
CA ALA A 360 -20.63 9.81 -17.25
C ALA A 360 -20.77 9.23 -15.82
N ASP A 361 -20.28 8.01 -15.59
CA ASP A 361 -20.39 7.30 -14.30
C ASP A 361 -19.08 7.26 -13.48
N ALA A 362 -17.98 7.85 -14.01
CA ALA A 362 -16.65 7.83 -13.38
C ALA A 362 -16.52 8.65 -12.09
N LYS A 363 -17.62 9.27 -11.62
CA LYS A 363 -17.64 10.03 -10.36
C LYS A 363 -18.07 9.20 -9.16
N ILE A 364 -18.71 8.06 -9.38
CA ILE A 364 -19.21 7.20 -8.30
C ILE A 364 -18.24 6.03 -8.13
N LEU A 365 -17.72 5.84 -6.91
CA LEU A 365 -16.87 4.70 -6.62
C LEU A 365 -17.61 3.39 -6.84
N ARG A 366 -16.96 2.48 -7.56
CA ARG A 366 -17.47 1.12 -7.75
C ARG A 366 -17.49 0.40 -6.41
N ASN A 367 -18.51 -0.42 -6.23
CA ASN A 367 -18.60 -1.33 -5.10
C ASN A 367 -18.81 -2.76 -5.61
N PRO A 368 -17.72 -3.47 -5.93
CA PRO A 368 -17.81 -4.84 -6.42
C PRO A 368 -18.27 -5.83 -5.33
N GLY A 369 -18.37 -5.44 -4.06
CA GLY A 369 -18.71 -6.38 -2.99
C GLY A 369 -17.57 -7.35 -2.73
N GLN A 370 -16.44 -6.90 -2.19
CA GLN A 370 -15.32 -7.80 -1.86
C GLN A 370 -15.48 -8.43 -0.48
N PHE A 371 -16.10 -7.70 0.44
CA PHE A 371 -16.34 -8.17 1.81
C PHE A 371 -17.77 -8.69 2.00
N HIS A 372 -18.72 -8.09 1.28
CA HIS A 372 -20.12 -8.49 1.30
C HIS A 372 -20.58 -8.76 -0.12
N TRP A 373 -21.32 -9.86 -0.31
CA TRP A 373 -21.94 -10.17 -1.58
C TRP A 373 -22.84 -9.03 -2.05
N ARG A 374 -22.75 -8.70 -3.35
CA ARG A 374 -23.61 -7.74 -4.03
C ARG A 374 -24.07 -8.31 -5.36
N ALA A 375 -25.32 -8.03 -5.72
CA ALA A 375 -25.84 -8.38 -7.04
C ALA A 375 -25.03 -7.68 -8.14
N GLY A 376 -24.47 -8.46 -9.06
CA GLY A 376 -23.58 -7.95 -10.13
C GLY A 376 -22.15 -7.61 -9.67
N GLY A 377 -21.78 -7.97 -8.44
CA GLY A 377 -20.45 -7.83 -7.89
C GLY A 377 -19.54 -9.04 -8.16
N GLU A 378 -18.49 -9.16 -7.34
CA GLU A 378 -17.60 -10.31 -7.29
C GLU A 378 -18.40 -11.58 -6.92
N GLY A 379 -17.97 -12.72 -7.45
CA GLY A 379 -18.56 -13.99 -7.08
C GLY A 379 -18.28 -14.33 -5.62
N HIS A 380 -19.29 -14.81 -4.90
CA HIS A 380 -19.11 -15.38 -3.56
C HIS A 380 -19.70 -16.78 -3.52
N ILE A 381 -19.04 -17.69 -2.80
CA ILE A 381 -19.58 -19.05 -2.60
C ILE A 381 -20.92 -18.99 -1.85
N ASN A 382 -21.06 -18.09 -0.87
CA ASN A 382 -22.30 -17.96 -0.09
C ASN A 382 -23.23 -16.89 -0.67
N GLU A 383 -23.73 -17.12 -1.88
CA GLU A 383 -24.76 -16.26 -2.47
C GLU A 383 -26.13 -16.46 -1.79
N PRO A 384 -26.93 -15.40 -1.50
CA PRO A 384 -28.22 -15.55 -0.83
C PRO A 384 -29.20 -16.51 -1.53
N GLY A 385 -29.20 -16.54 -2.87
CA GLY A 385 -30.04 -17.47 -3.65
C GLY A 385 -29.65 -18.93 -3.41
N ALA A 386 -28.35 -19.22 -3.38
CA ALA A 386 -27.82 -20.56 -3.09
C ALA A 386 -28.16 -20.98 -1.65
N ILE A 387 -27.96 -20.09 -0.68
CA ILE A 387 -28.26 -20.38 0.73
C ILE A 387 -29.76 -20.64 0.94
N ALA A 388 -30.63 -19.87 0.29
CA ALA A 388 -32.08 -20.09 0.37
C ALA A 388 -32.47 -21.47 -0.21
N ALA A 389 -31.91 -21.84 -1.37
CA ALA A 389 -32.14 -23.15 -1.97
C ALA A 389 -31.65 -24.30 -1.08
N LEU A 390 -30.49 -24.13 -0.43
CA LEU A 390 -29.95 -25.10 0.53
C LEU A 390 -30.83 -25.24 1.78
N GLN A 391 -31.32 -24.12 2.32
CA GLN A 391 -32.25 -24.12 3.45
C GLN A 391 -33.57 -24.83 3.11
N GLU A 392 -34.14 -24.57 1.93
CA GLU A 392 -35.35 -25.25 1.46
C GLU A 392 -35.12 -26.75 1.28
N ALA A 393 -33.99 -27.14 0.68
CA ALA A 393 -33.62 -28.54 0.53
C ALA A 393 -33.50 -29.26 1.87
N ALA A 394 -32.92 -28.61 2.89
CA ALA A 394 -32.72 -29.18 4.21
C ALA A 394 -34.01 -29.25 5.05
N VAL A 395 -34.88 -28.24 4.96
CA VAL A 395 -36.12 -28.17 5.76
C VAL A 395 -37.24 -29.01 5.15
N ASN A 396 -37.40 -28.96 3.82
CA ASN A 396 -38.49 -29.62 3.11
C ASN A 396 -38.09 -30.94 2.44
N GLU A 397 -36.84 -31.40 2.63
CA GLU A 397 -36.26 -32.59 2.00
C GLU A 397 -36.41 -32.58 0.45
N SER A 398 -36.40 -31.38 -0.15
CA SER A 398 -36.64 -31.19 -1.58
C SER A 398 -35.38 -31.45 -2.39
N LYS A 399 -35.37 -32.56 -3.14
CA LYS A 399 -34.31 -32.87 -4.11
C LYS A 399 -34.21 -31.83 -5.23
N GLY A 400 -35.32 -31.20 -5.59
CA GLY A 400 -35.36 -30.12 -6.59
C GLY A 400 -34.61 -28.88 -6.10
N ALA A 401 -34.86 -28.46 -4.87
CA ALA A 401 -34.14 -27.33 -4.25
C ALA A 401 -32.63 -27.63 -4.11
N TYR A 402 -32.27 -28.88 -3.79
CA TYR A 402 -30.85 -29.28 -3.76
C TYR A 402 -30.19 -29.22 -5.15
N ALA A 403 -30.91 -29.59 -6.22
CA ALA A 403 -30.40 -29.44 -7.58
C ALA A 403 -30.17 -27.96 -7.94
N THR A 404 -31.09 -27.07 -7.58
CA THR A 404 -30.94 -25.62 -7.76
C THR A 404 -29.75 -25.06 -6.98
N PHE A 405 -29.53 -25.51 -5.74
CA PHE A 405 -28.35 -25.13 -4.95
C PHE A 405 -27.06 -25.57 -5.65
N ARG A 406 -27.00 -26.84 -6.07
CA ARG A 406 -25.83 -27.38 -6.78
C ARG A 406 -25.53 -26.58 -8.04
N ASP A 407 -26.53 -26.32 -8.88
CA ASP A 407 -26.34 -25.65 -10.16
C ASP A 407 -25.99 -24.15 -10.02
N THR A 408 -26.32 -23.54 -8.88
CA THR A 408 -25.95 -22.14 -8.58
C THR A 408 -24.53 -22.03 -8.00
N THR A 409 -24.09 -23.01 -7.20
CA THR A 409 -22.84 -22.94 -6.43
C THR A 409 -21.67 -23.71 -7.04
N MET A 410 -21.94 -24.83 -7.72
CA MET A 410 -20.93 -25.72 -8.32
C MET A 410 -20.95 -25.58 -9.84
#